data_AF-A0A4Y3KDV6-F1
#
_entry.id   AF-A0A4Y3KDV6-F1
#
_cell.length_a   1.000
_cell.length_b   1.000
_cell.length_c   1.000
_cell.angle_alpha   90.00
_cell.angle_beta   90.00
_cell.angle_gamma   90.00
#
_symmetry.space_group_name_H-M   'P 1'
#
loop_
_entity.id
_entity.type
_entity.pdbx_description
1 polymer ?
#
loop_
_entity_poly.entity_id
_entity_poly.type
_entity_poly.pdbx_seq_one_letter_code
_entity_poly.pdbx_strand_id
1 'polypeptide(L)'
;MLTTGTWEKLVATPRPLTDELTTIKGKPFGLLRKAVKTWEHEMANAPLVFAAVVQANSALFDPAEATWAPAVLLYTTDPAHIRDGEWLRQVADRCAALRERRTGDRREDGLGFLLNEEESTFDIEVPPTLTGGVTAKILTTYLSPGTLPGGAIPAHRILAGLAWEKELVLLPKTYY
;
A
#
# COMPACT_ATOMS: atom_id res chain seq x y z
N MET A 1 15.87 -0.42 -4.33
CA MET A 1 15.09 0.70 -4.92
C MET A 1 14.16 0.11 -5.96
N LEU A 2 12.93 0.60 -6.08
CA LEU A 2 12.12 0.37 -7.28
C LEU A 2 12.90 0.96 -8.47
N THR A 3 13.04 0.20 -9.55
CA THR A 3 13.59 0.72 -10.81
C THR A 3 12.65 1.78 -11.37
N THR A 4 13.20 2.75 -12.10
CA THR A 4 12.42 3.77 -12.84
C THR A 4 11.40 3.06 -13.73
N GLY A 5 10.12 3.38 -13.55
CA GLY A 5 9.00 2.70 -14.22
C GLY A 5 7.93 3.69 -14.66
N THR A 6 6.89 3.20 -15.34
CA THR A 6 5.80 4.05 -15.87
C THR A 6 5.04 4.79 -14.76
N TRP A 7 5.13 4.32 -13.51
CA TRP A 7 4.60 4.98 -12.31
C TRP A 7 5.08 6.43 -12.14
N GLU A 8 6.24 6.82 -12.67
CA GLU A 8 6.76 8.21 -12.56
C GLU A 8 5.81 9.24 -13.17
N LYS A 9 5.05 8.84 -14.20
CA LYS A 9 4.02 9.68 -14.84
C LYS A 9 2.91 10.08 -13.87
N LEU A 10 2.76 9.34 -12.77
CA LEU A 10 1.73 9.57 -11.74
C LEU A 10 2.22 10.42 -10.56
N VAL A 11 3.50 10.82 -10.53
CA VAL A 11 4.06 11.59 -9.42
C VAL A 11 3.42 12.97 -9.28
N ALA A 12 3.12 13.63 -10.41
CA ALA A 12 2.52 14.96 -10.41
C ALA A 12 1.12 14.95 -9.78
N THR A 13 0.83 16.00 -9.01
CA THR A 13 -0.51 16.31 -8.49
C THR A 13 -0.76 17.83 -8.65
N PRO A 14 -1.92 18.24 -9.20
CA PRO A 14 -2.89 17.42 -9.91
C PRO A 14 -2.29 16.82 -11.20
N ARG A 15 -2.66 15.58 -11.54
CA ARG A 15 -2.30 14.92 -12.81
C ARG A 15 -3.42 15.02 -13.85
N PRO A 16 -3.10 15.03 -15.16
CA PRO A 16 -4.10 14.99 -16.20
C PRO A 16 -4.89 13.68 -16.15
N LEU A 17 -6.21 13.78 -16.34
CA LEU A 17 -7.09 12.62 -16.44
C LEU A 17 -6.97 12.02 -17.84
N THR A 18 -6.37 10.83 -17.94
CA THR A 18 -6.27 10.06 -19.18
C THR A 18 -7.11 8.79 -19.09
N ASP A 19 -7.50 8.24 -20.24
CA ASP A 19 -8.25 6.98 -20.29
C ASP A 19 -7.47 5.82 -19.67
N GLU A 20 -6.13 5.86 -19.69
CA GLU A 20 -5.25 4.88 -19.06
C GLU A 20 -5.47 4.77 -17.55
N LEU A 21 -5.86 5.85 -16.86
CA LEU A 21 -6.11 5.82 -15.41
C LEU A 21 -7.29 4.92 -15.03
N THR A 22 -8.20 4.64 -15.96
CA THR A 22 -9.29 3.69 -15.74
C THR A 22 -8.79 2.26 -15.52
N THR A 23 -7.56 1.95 -15.95
CA THR A 23 -6.89 0.66 -15.67
C THR A 23 -6.41 0.54 -14.23
N ILE A 24 -6.18 1.66 -13.54
CA ILE A 24 -5.81 1.69 -12.11
C ILE A 24 -7.07 1.49 -11.27
N LYS A 25 -8.14 2.23 -11.56
CA LYS A 25 -9.45 2.05 -10.94
C LYS A 25 -10.54 2.41 -11.93
N GLY A 26 -11.46 1.48 -12.17
CA GLY A 26 -12.56 1.67 -13.12
C GLY A 26 -13.40 2.92 -12.82
N LYS A 27 -13.84 3.60 -13.87
CA LYS A 27 -14.72 4.77 -13.75
C LYS A 27 -16.11 4.32 -13.26
N PRO A 28 -16.70 4.96 -12.25
CA PRO A 28 -18.07 4.67 -11.81
C PRO A 28 -19.08 4.82 -12.96
N PHE A 29 -20.09 3.94 -13.02
CA PHE A 29 -21.13 3.99 -14.06
C PHE A 29 -21.91 5.31 -14.06
N GLY A 30 -22.22 5.81 -15.26
CA GLY A 30 -22.53 7.22 -15.59
C GLY A 30 -23.78 7.87 -14.98
N LEU A 31 -24.56 7.18 -14.15
CA LEU A 31 -25.74 7.76 -13.47
C LEU A 31 -25.40 8.35 -12.10
N LEU A 32 -24.19 8.13 -11.57
CA LEU A 32 -23.75 8.64 -10.27
C LEU A 32 -22.79 9.83 -10.42
N ARG A 33 -23.31 11.00 -10.82
CA ARG A 33 -22.52 12.23 -11.05
C ARG A 33 -21.58 12.59 -9.88
N LYS A 34 -22.02 12.36 -8.64
CA LYS A 34 -21.19 12.57 -7.44
C LYS A 34 -20.01 11.59 -7.38
N ALA A 35 -20.25 10.30 -7.62
CA ALA A 35 -19.21 9.29 -7.62
C ALA A 35 -18.18 9.53 -8.72
N VAL A 36 -18.63 9.93 -9.91
CA VAL A 36 -17.74 10.31 -11.02
C VAL A 36 -16.86 11.50 -10.62
N LYS A 37 -17.43 12.56 -10.02
CA LYS A 37 -16.64 13.71 -9.55
C LYS A 37 -15.63 13.34 -8.48
N THR A 38 -16.00 12.49 -7.52
CA THR A 38 -15.08 11.99 -6.50
C THR A 38 -13.96 11.18 -7.14
N TRP A 39 -14.28 10.28 -8.08
CA TRP A 39 -13.27 9.50 -8.81
C TRP A 39 -12.33 10.39 -9.62
N GLU A 40 -12.84 11.40 -10.33
CA GLU A 40 -12.04 12.36 -11.11
C GLU A 40 -11.13 13.18 -10.19
N HIS A 41 -11.63 13.61 -9.02
CA HIS A 41 -10.85 14.32 -8.02
C HIS A 41 -9.72 13.45 -7.45
N GLU A 42 -10.03 12.23 -7.02
CA GLU A 42 -9.05 11.30 -6.44
C GLU A 42 -8.01 10.86 -7.49
N MET A 43 -8.42 10.53 -8.72
CA MET A 43 -7.47 10.17 -9.78
C MET A 43 -6.49 11.31 -10.09
N ALA A 44 -6.98 12.55 -10.08
CA ALA A 44 -6.14 13.72 -10.31
C ALA A 44 -5.21 14.03 -9.11
N ASN A 45 -5.68 13.87 -7.87
CA ASN A 45 -5.02 14.48 -6.70
C ASN A 45 -4.43 13.48 -5.69
N ALA A 46 -4.88 12.22 -5.68
CA ALA A 46 -4.39 11.22 -4.73
C ALA A 46 -2.88 11.02 -4.90
N PRO A 47 -2.06 11.22 -3.85
CA PRO A 47 -0.62 11.15 -4.00
C PRO A 47 -0.16 9.73 -4.36
N LEU A 48 0.85 9.66 -5.23
CA LEU A 48 1.57 8.42 -5.48
C LEU A 48 2.47 8.09 -4.30
N VAL A 49 2.20 6.96 -3.64
CA VAL A 49 2.93 6.45 -2.48
C VAL A 49 3.65 5.15 -2.82
N PHE A 50 4.75 4.90 -2.12
CA PHE A 50 5.28 3.56 -1.97
C PHE A 50 4.66 2.91 -0.72
N ALA A 51 4.39 1.62 -0.80
CA ALA A 51 3.85 0.81 0.27
C ALA A 51 4.76 -0.39 0.52
N ALA A 52 5.22 -0.57 1.75
CA ALA A 52 5.99 -1.73 2.17
C ALA A 52 5.08 -2.89 2.58
N VAL A 53 5.44 -4.10 2.16
CA VAL A 53 4.80 -5.33 2.63
C VAL A 53 5.35 -5.69 4.01
N VAL A 54 4.50 -5.60 5.03
CA VAL A 54 4.82 -5.98 6.42
C VAL A 54 4.70 -7.50 6.58
N GLN A 55 3.62 -8.07 6.07
CA GLN A 55 3.31 -9.50 6.11
C GLN A 55 2.48 -9.84 4.88
N ALA A 56 2.63 -11.06 4.36
CA ALA A 56 1.81 -11.56 3.27
C ALA A 56 1.78 -13.09 3.31
N ASN A 57 0.74 -13.69 2.74
CA ASN A 57 0.72 -15.13 2.50
C ASN A 57 1.93 -15.55 1.65
N SER A 58 2.58 -16.68 1.98
CA SER A 58 3.79 -17.15 1.31
C SER A 58 3.60 -17.38 -0.20
N ALA A 59 2.39 -17.76 -0.63
CA ALA A 59 2.06 -17.95 -2.04
C ALA A 59 2.31 -16.67 -2.86
N LEU A 60 2.16 -15.49 -2.27
CA LEU A 60 2.34 -14.21 -2.98
C LEU A 60 3.81 -13.90 -3.33
N PHE A 61 4.77 -14.70 -2.86
CA PHE A 61 6.20 -14.52 -3.15
C PHE A 61 6.73 -15.41 -4.28
N ASP A 62 5.97 -16.41 -4.71
CA ASP A 62 6.33 -17.28 -5.83
C ASP A 62 5.31 -17.11 -6.97
N PRO A 63 5.70 -16.58 -8.15
CA PRO A 63 4.76 -16.36 -9.24
C PRO A 63 4.11 -17.64 -9.79
N ALA A 64 4.68 -18.83 -9.53
CA ALA A 64 4.05 -20.11 -9.89
C ALA A 64 2.90 -20.50 -8.95
N GLU A 65 2.98 -20.08 -7.68
CA GLU A 65 2.02 -20.42 -6.62
C GLU A 65 1.08 -19.24 -6.28
N ALA A 66 1.42 -18.04 -6.76
CA ALA A 66 0.71 -16.82 -6.41
C ALA A 66 -0.76 -16.93 -6.78
N THR A 67 -1.60 -16.71 -5.78
CA THR A 67 -3.06 -16.64 -5.88
C THR A 67 -3.58 -15.38 -5.19
N TRP A 68 -4.88 -15.16 -5.28
CA TRP A 68 -5.54 -14.09 -4.53
C TRP A 68 -5.45 -14.38 -3.03
N ALA A 69 -4.70 -13.56 -2.29
CA ALA A 69 -4.36 -13.84 -0.89
C ALA A 69 -4.14 -12.56 -0.07
N PRO A 70 -4.26 -12.63 1.27
CA PRO A 70 -4.12 -11.46 2.13
C PRO A 70 -2.67 -10.99 2.28
N ALA A 71 -2.51 -9.68 2.45
CA ALA A 71 -1.27 -9.01 2.79
C ALA A 71 -1.53 -7.79 3.69
N VAL A 72 -0.53 -7.43 4.48
CA VAL A 72 -0.48 -6.23 5.30
C VAL A 72 0.50 -5.26 4.67
N LEU A 73 0.01 -4.06 4.35
CA LEU A 73 0.78 -2.99 3.73
C LEU A 73 0.93 -1.82 4.68
N LEU A 74 2.08 -1.16 4.60
CA LEU A 74 2.40 0.07 5.32
C LEU A 74 2.79 1.17 4.34
N TYR A 75 2.20 2.36 4.47
CA TYR A 75 2.54 3.51 3.65
C TYR A 75 2.41 4.82 4.45
N THR A 76 2.95 5.90 3.90
CA THR A 76 2.77 7.26 4.43
C THR A 76 2.49 8.23 3.28
N THR A 77 1.83 9.35 3.59
CA THR A 77 1.67 10.50 2.70
C THR A 77 2.59 11.67 3.09
N ASP A 78 3.46 11.48 4.10
CA ASP A 78 4.47 12.47 4.49
C ASP A 78 5.43 12.73 3.32
N PRO A 79 5.56 13.98 2.82
CA PRO A 79 6.36 14.27 1.63
C PRO A 79 7.83 13.84 1.71
N ALA A 80 8.43 13.79 2.91
CA ALA A 80 9.82 13.37 3.08
C ALA A 80 10.01 11.86 2.91
N HIS A 81 8.97 11.07 3.18
CA HIS A 81 9.04 9.60 3.22
C HIS A 81 8.08 8.88 2.26
N ILE A 82 7.21 9.62 1.54
CA ILE A 82 6.13 9.10 0.69
C ILE A 82 6.58 8.07 -0.35
N ARG A 83 7.83 8.16 -0.80
CA ARG A 83 8.48 7.24 -1.75
C ARG A 83 9.86 6.79 -1.27
N ASP A 84 10.14 6.93 0.03
CA ASP A 84 11.37 6.41 0.65
C ASP A 84 11.20 4.92 0.95
N GLY A 85 11.50 4.10 -0.06
CA GLY A 85 11.40 2.65 0.06
C GLY A 85 12.35 2.03 1.09
N GLU A 86 13.43 2.71 1.47
CA GLU A 86 14.31 2.20 2.52
C GLU A 86 13.68 2.42 3.89
N TRP A 87 13.27 3.65 4.19
CA TRP A 87 12.59 3.99 5.45
C TRP A 87 11.34 3.13 5.65
N LEU A 88 10.50 2.98 4.62
CA LEU A 88 9.28 2.17 4.68
C LEU A 88 9.56 0.71 5.06
N ARG A 89 10.62 0.09 4.50
CA ARG A 89 11.01 -1.28 4.88
C ARG A 89 11.49 -1.36 6.32
N GLN A 90 12.27 -0.39 6.78
CA GLN A 90 12.75 -0.37 8.16
C GLN A 90 11.58 -0.27 9.14
N VAL A 91 10.56 0.55 8.83
CA VAL A 91 9.33 0.63 9.64
C VAL A 91 8.55 -0.68 9.57
N ALA A 92 8.41 -1.26 8.37
CA ALA A 92 7.72 -2.54 8.19
C ALA A 92 8.39 -3.67 8.99
N ASP A 93 9.72 -3.75 9.00
CA ASP A 93 10.47 -4.75 9.77
C ASP A 93 10.31 -4.56 11.28
N ARG A 94 10.27 -3.30 11.76
CA ARG A 94 9.95 -3.00 13.16
C ARG A 94 8.53 -3.44 13.53
N CYS A 95 7.55 -3.23 12.64
CA CYS A 95 6.17 -3.69 12.85
C CYS A 95 6.09 -5.22 12.88
N ALA A 96 6.73 -5.90 11.93
CA ALA A 96 6.72 -7.36 11.85
C ALA A 96 7.33 -8.01 13.11
N ALA A 97 8.38 -7.40 13.68
CA ALA A 97 9.03 -7.87 14.91
C ALA A 97 8.11 -7.81 16.15
N LEU A 98 7.01 -7.06 16.13
CA LEU A 98 6.04 -7.01 17.24
C LEU A 98 5.26 -8.32 17.41
N ARG A 99 5.23 -9.18 16.38
CA ARG A 99 4.61 -10.51 16.48
C ARG A 99 5.30 -11.41 17.50
N GLU A 100 6.60 -11.20 17.69
CA GLU A 100 7.46 -12.10 18.46
C GLU A 100 7.65 -11.63 19.91
N ARG A 101 7.21 -10.41 20.26
CA ARG A 101 7.48 -9.85 21.58
C ARG A 101 6.44 -8.83 22.04
N ARG A 102 6.29 -8.74 23.37
CA ARG A 102 5.65 -7.62 24.05
C ARG A 102 6.66 -6.50 24.28
N THR A 103 6.21 -5.27 24.13
CA THR A 103 7.01 -4.05 24.27
C THR A 103 6.66 -3.27 25.53
N GLY A 104 5.46 -3.50 26.08
CA GLY A 104 4.89 -2.74 27.18
C GLY A 104 4.23 -1.44 26.74
N ASP A 105 4.39 -1.02 25.48
CA ASP A 105 3.59 0.03 24.87
C ASP A 105 2.26 -0.56 24.38
N ARG A 106 1.14 0.01 24.85
CA ARG A 106 -0.20 -0.51 24.55
C ARG A 106 -0.53 -0.48 23.06
N ARG A 107 -0.04 0.51 22.31
CA ARG A 107 -0.32 0.65 20.87
C ARG A 107 0.52 -0.34 20.07
N GLU A 108 1.80 -0.48 20.40
CA GLU A 108 2.66 -1.49 19.77
C GLU A 108 2.18 -2.92 20.07
N ASP A 109 1.86 -3.22 21.32
CA ASP A 109 1.33 -4.53 21.71
C ASP A 109 -0.03 -4.83 21.04
N GLY A 110 -0.86 -3.80 20.85
CA GLY A 110 -2.11 -3.91 20.10
C GLY A 110 -1.89 -4.23 18.62
N LEU A 111 -0.91 -3.57 17.98
CA LEU A 111 -0.53 -3.90 16.61
C LEU A 111 0.08 -5.29 16.49
N GLY A 112 0.96 -5.68 17.42
CA GLY A 112 1.53 -7.04 17.46
C GLY A 112 0.47 -8.13 17.56
N PHE A 113 -0.58 -7.90 18.37
CA PHE A 113 -1.73 -8.79 18.46
C PHE A 113 -2.46 -8.91 17.11
N LEU A 114 -2.78 -7.79 16.46
CA LEU A 114 -3.45 -7.79 15.14
C LEU A 114 -2.63 -8.52 14.06
N LEU A 115 -1.30 -8.38 14.09
CA LEU A 115 -0.41 -9.05 13.13
C LEU A 115 -0.28 -10.56 13.39
N ASN A 116 -0.50 -11.00 14.63
CA ASN A 116 -0.42 -12.42 14.98
C ASN A 116 -1.70 -13.19 14.66
N GLU A 117 -2.85 -12.50 14.66
CA GLU A 117 -4.15 -13.07 14.36
C GLU A 117 -4.38 -13.10 12.84
N GLU A 118 -4.27 -14.29 12.22
CA GLU A 118 -4.33 -14.47 10.75
C GLU A 118 -5.64 -13.95 10.11
N GLU A 119 -6.75 -13.94 10.86
CA GLU A 119 -8.06 -13.47 10.39
C GLU A 119 -8.29 -11.97 10.62
N SER A 120 -7.35 -11.27 11.27
CA SER A 120 -7.52 -9.85 11.54
C SER A 120 -7.61 -9.03 10.26
N THR A 121 -8.60 -8.14 10.21
CA THR A 121 -8.75 -7.11 9.19
C THR A 121 -8.71 -5.75 9.87
N PHE A 122 -7.81 -4.87 9.46
CA PHE A 122 -7.60 -3.58 10.10
C PHE A 122 -7.07 -2.52 9.12
N ASP A 123 -7.33 -1.25 9.46
CA ASP A 123 -6.73 -0.05 8.86
C ASP A 123 -6.52 0.96 9.98
N ILE A 124 -5.28 1.10 10.44
CA ILE A 124 -4.92 1.91 11.61
C ILE A 124 -3.67 2.75 11.34
N GLU A 125 -3.46 3.74 12.19
CA GLU A 125 -2.19 4.47 12.25
C GLU A 125 -1.11 3.61 12.91
N VAL A 126 0.09 3.65 12.35
CA VAL A 126 1.26 2.97 12.91
C VAL A 126 1.67 3.70 14.21
N PRO A 127 1.98 2.97 15.30
CA PRO A 127 2.51 3.59 16.52
C PRO A 127 3.68 4.54 16.23
N PRO A 128 3.62 5.82 16.68
CA PRO A 128 4.64 6.84 16.34
C PRO A 128 6.07 6.48 16.78
N THR A 129 6.20 5.65 17.81
CA THR A 129 7.47 5.09 18.30
C THR A 129 8.18 4.23 17.25
N LEU A 130 7.44 3.59 16.33
CA LEU A 130 7.98 2.78 15.24
C LEU A 130 8.35 3.62 14.01
N THR A 131 7.81 4.83 13.89
CA THR A 131 7.99 5.71 12.72
C THR A 131 8.90 6.90 13.02
N GLY A 132 9.25 7.15 14.28
CA GLY A 132 9.97 8.36 14.68
C GLY A 132 9.09 9.61 14.65
N GLY A 133 7.77 9.45 14.85
CA GLY A 133 6.80 10.55 14.86
C GLY A 133 6.14 10.85 13.51
N VAL A 134 6.58 10.21 12.43
CA VAL A 134 5.96 10.36 11.10
C VAL A 134 4.62 9.62 11.07
N THR A 135 3.55 10.29 10.63
CA THR A 135 2.25 9.65 10.44
C THR A 135 2.34 8.63 9.30
N ALA A 136 2.03 7.37 9.60
CA ALA A 136 1.97 6.29 8.63
C ALA A 136 0.74 5.41 8.90
N LYS A 137 0.21 4.80 7.85
CA LYS A 137 -0.91 3.86 7.93
C LYS A 137 -0.43 2.44 7.70
N ILE A 138 -1.04 1.49 8.40
CA ILE A 138 -0.87 0.06 8.19
C ILE A 138 -2.26 -0.58 8.06
N LEU A 139 -2.43 -1.37 7.01
CA LEU A 139 -3.72 -1.97 6.70
C LEU A 139 -3.60 -3.38 6.10
N THR A 140 -4.67 -4.14 6.24
CA THR A 140 -4.89 -5.41 5.56
C THR A 140 -5.54 -5.20 4.20
N THR A 141 -5.07 -5.89 3.18
CA THR A 141 -5.65 -5.93 1.84
C THR A 141 -5.48 -7.31 1.22
N TYR A 142 -6.07 -7.52 0.04
CA TYR A 142 -5.83 -8.72 -0.76
C TYR A 142 -5.07 -8.36 -2.03
N LEU A 143 -4.05 -9.17 -2.34
CA LEU A 143 -3.24 -9.00 -3.54
C LEU A 143 -3.59 -10.08 -4.55
N SER A 144 -3.61 -9.69 -5.83
CA SER A 144 -3.76 -10.63 -6.95
C SER A 144 -2.45 -10.69 -7.74
N PRO A 145 -2.01 -11.89 -8.18
CA PRO A 145 -0.84 -12.04 -9.05
C PRO A 145 -0.95 -11.18 -10.31
N GLY A 146 -2.17 -11.01 -10.84
CA GLY A 146 -2.43 -10.19 -12.02
C GLY A 146 -2.09 -8.70 -11.83
N THR A 147 -2.10 -8.22 -10.59
CA THR A 147 -1.76 -6.83 -10.23
C THR A 147 -0.30 -6.64 -9.80
N LEU A 148 0.41 -7.73 -9.46
CA LEU A 148 1.77 -7.67 -8.94
C LEU A 148 2.81 -7.60 -10.07
N PRO A 149 3.89 -6.81 -9.89
CA PRO A 149 5.02 -6.82 -10.82
C PRO A 149 5.65 -8.21 -10.90
N GLY A 150 5.78 -8.75 -12.11
CA GLY A 150 6.30 -10.11 -12.31
C GLY A 150 5.43 -11.23 -11.73
N GLY A 151 4.19 -10.94 -11.33
CA GLY A 151 3.25 -11.93 -10.79
C GLY A 151 3.42 -12.25 -9.31
N ALA A 152 4.38 -11.62 -8.62
CA ALA A 152 4.68 -11.87 -7.21
C ALA A 152 5.12 -10.59 -6.49
N ILE A 153 5.12 -10.62 -5.16
CA ILE A 153 5.67 -9.54 -4.35
C ILE A 153 7.17 -9.43 -4.64
N PRO A 154 7.68 -8.24 -5.01
CA PRO A 154 9.10 -8.06 -5.25
C PRO A 154 9.95 -8.42 -4.04
N ALA A 155 11.18 -8.89 -4.26
CA ALA A 155 12.12 -9.21 -3.19
C ALA A 155 12.39 -8.00 -2.25
N HIS A 156 12.32 -6.78 -2.77
CA HIS A 156 12.46 -5.57 -1.97
C HIS A 156 11.19 -5.20 -1.18
N ARG A 157 10.08 -5.94 -1.30
CA ARG A 157 8.82 -5.77 -0.57
C ARG A 157 8.19 -4.38 -0.69
N ILE A 158 8.41 -3.69 -1.80
CA ILE A 158 7.79 -2.38 -2.05
C ILE A 158 6.85 -2.48 -3.25
N LEU A 159 5.65 -1.95 -3.09
CA LEU A 159 4.65 -1.75 -4.13
C LEU A 159 4.38 -0.24 -4.27
N ALA A 160 3.85 0.17 -5.41
CA ALA A 160 3.40 1.53 -5.68
C ALA A 160 1.86 1.57 -5.73
N GLY A 161 1.27 2.68 -5.27
CA GLY A 161 -0.16 2.89 -5.28
C GLY A 161 -0.55 4.36 -5.16
N LEU A 162 -1.83 4.66 -5.36
CA LEU A 162 -2.42 5.95 -5.08
C LEU A 162 -3.11 5.89 -3.71
N ALA A 163 -2.70 6.75 -2.79
CA ALA A 163 -3.34 6.85 -1.48
C ALA A 163 -4.60 7.73 -1.59
N TRP A 164 -5.74 7.09 -1.72
CA TRP A 164 -7.04 7.74 -1.72
C TRP A 164 -7.47 8.05 -0.28
N GLU A 165 -8.45 8.93 -0.10
CA GLU A 165 -8.93 9.31 1.25
C GLU A 165 -9.28 8.09 2.13
N LYS A 166 -9.79 7.01 1.52
CA LYS A 166 -10.32 5.85 2.24
C LYS A 166 -9.64 4.52 1.94
N GLU A 167 -8.69 4.48 1.01
CA GLU A 167 -8.07 3.23 0.58
C GLU A 167 -6.71 3.47 -0.08
N LEU A 168 -5.89 2.43 -0.12
CA LEU A 168 -4.71 2.40 -0.98
C LEU A 168 -5.06 1.65 -2.26
N VAL A 169 -5.03 2.33 -3.40
CA VAL A 169 -5.24 1.71 -4.71
C VAL A 169 -3.89 1.36 -5.32
N LEU A 170 -3.53 0.08 -5.31
CA LEU A 170 -2.26 -0.37 -5.89
C LEU A 170 -2.24 -0.19 -7.41
N LEU A 171 -1.07 0.17 -7.92
CA LEU A 171 -0.87 0.26 -9.36
C LEU A 171 -0.87 -1.15 -9.99
N PRO A 172 -1.47 -1.31 -11.18
CA PRO A 172 -1.39 -2.56 -11.91
C PRO A 172 0.04 -2.80 -12.41
N LYS A 173 0.36 -4.08 -12.69
CA LYS A 173 1.69 -4.52 -13.12
C LYS A 173 2.29 -3.76 -14.31
N THR A 174 1.46 -3.14 -15.15
CA THR A 174 1.88 -2.34 -16.31
C THR A 174 2.58 -1.04 -15.94
N TYR A 175 2.54 -0.63 -14.66
CA TYR A 175 3.20 0.58 -14.18
C TYR A 175 4.60 0.34 -13.59
N TYR A 176 5.02 -0.91 -13.43
CA TYR A 176 6.34 -1.31 -12.95
C TYR A 176 7.24 -1.67 -14.13
#